data_AF-A0A663EWP9-F1
#
_entry.id   AF-A0A663EWP9-F1
#
_cell.length_a   1.000
_cell.length_b   1.000
_cell.length_c   1.000
_cell.angle_alpha   90.00
_cell.angle_beta   90.00
_cell.angle_gamma   90.00
#
_symmetry.space_group_name_H-M   'P 1'
#
loop_
_entity.id
_entity.type
_entity.pdbx_description
1 polymer ?
#
loop_
_entity_poly.entity_id
_entity_poly.type
_entity_poly.pdbx_seq_one_letter_code
_entity_poly.pdbx_strand_id
1 'polypeptide(L)'
;MEAIAKFDFSASGEDELSFRAGDMLKVSEEWYKAELRSQEGYVPKNFIDFHEGRLNMTTHGFFTTSSFQLAEMLPEAPLIDLF
;
A
#
# COMPACT_ATOMS: atom_id res chain seq x y z
N MET A 1 -10.71 7.07 -2.54
CA MET A 1 -9.84 6.36 -3.51
C MET A 1 -9.95 4.87 -3.33
N GLU A 2 -9.54 4.10 -4.33
CA GLU A 2 -9.38 2.65 -4.24
C GLU A 2 -7.90 2.35 -3.94
N ALA A 3 -7.66 1.37 -3.08
CA ALA A 3 -6.33 0.88 -2.76
C ALA A 3 -6.32 -0.64 -2.70
N ILE A 4 -5.18 -1.26 -2.99
CA ILE A 4 -4.98 -2.70 -2.82
C ILE A 4 -4.08 -2.94 -1.61
N ALA A 5 -4.48 -3.85 -0.73
CA ALA A 5 -3.64 -4.31 0.35
C ALA A 5 -2.42 -5.08 -0.19
N LYS A 6 -1.22 -4.66 0.20
CA LYS A 6 0.05 -5.30 -0.18
C LYS A 6 0.39 -6.49 0.72
N PHE A 7 -0.06 -6.44 1.96
CA PHE A 7 0.23 -7.43 3.00
C PHE A 7 -1.03 -7.68 3.83
N ASP A 8 -1.03 -8.78 4.56
CA ASP A 8 -2.05 -9.05 5.57
C ASP A 8 -1.86 -8.12 6.78
N PHE A 9 -2.98 -7.62 7.31
CA PHE A 9 -3.00 -6.78 8.50
C PHE A 9 -4.13 -7.22 9.43
N SER A 10 -3.77 -7.49 10.68
CA SER A 10 -4.73 -7.78 11.75
C SER A 10 -4.86 -6.54 12.63
N ALA A 11 -6.05 -5.95 12.63
CA ALA A 11 -6.40 -4.84 13.51
C ALA A 11 -6.18 -5.24 14.97
N SER A 12 -5.56 -4.35 15.75
CA SER A 12 -5.37 -4.52 17.18
C SER A 12 -6.31 -3.60 17.99
N GLY A 13 -6.69 -2.47 17.40
CA GLY A 13 -7.68 -1.54 17.93
C GLY A 13 -9.08 -1.72 17.33
N GLU A 14 -10.08 -1.26 18.07
CA GLU A 14 -11.51 -1.32 17.71
C GLU A 14 -11.83 -0.45 16.49
N ASP A 15 -11.07 0.64 16.30
CA ASP A 15 -11.20 1.57 15.19
C ASP A 15 -10.38 1.18 13.95
N GLU A 16 -9.58 0.10 14.02
CA GLU A 16 -8.72 -0.37 12.94
C GLU A 16 -9.42 -1.44 12.09
N LEU A 17 -9.09 -1.48 10.79
CA LEU A 17 -9.66 -2.46 9.87
C LEU A 17 -8.68 -3.58 9.58
N SER A 18 -9.10 -4.84 9.77
CA SER A 18 -8.33 -6.01 9.34
C SER A 18 -8.56 -6.30 7.85
N PHE A 19 -7.50 -6.66 7.14
CA PHE A 19 -7.56 -6.99 5.71
C PHE A 19 -6.46 -7.96 5.32
N ARG A 20 -6.60 -8.59 4.14
CA ARG A 20 -5.60 -9.52 3.60
C ARG A 20 -4.90 -8.94 2.38
N ALA A 21 -3.70 -9.44 2.10
CA ALA A 21 -3.00 -9.08 0.87
C ALA A 21 -3.90 -9.37 -0.35
N GLY A 22 -4.03 -8.38 -1.24
CA GLY A 22 -4.89 -8.43 -2.43
C GLY A 22 -6.33 -7.94 -2.21
N ASP A 23 -6.76 -7.63 -0.97
CA ASP A 23 -8.08 -7.03 -0.76
C ASP A 23 -8.13 -5.61 -1.34
N MET A 24 -9.27 -5.28 -1.96
CA MET A 24 -9.56 -3.95 -2.49
C MET A 24 -10.27 -3.12 -1.42
N LEU A 25 -9.62 -2.04 -1.01
CA LEU A 25 -10.03 -1.16 0.07
C LEU A 25 -10.51 0.17 -0.50
N LYS A 26 -11.65 0.65 -0.01
CA LYS A 26 -12.13 1.99 -0.32
C LYS A 26 -11.64 2.96 0.76
N VAL A 27 -10.57 3.69 0.46
CA VAL A 27 -9.85 4.53 1.44
C VAL A 27 -10.19 6.00 1.25
N SER A 28 -10.50 6.69 2.36
CA SER A 28 -10.56 8.14 2.44
C SER A 28 -9.14 8.70 2.65
N GLU A 29 -8.64 9.48 1.70
CA GLU A 29 -7.26 10.03 1.74
C GLU A 29 -7.02 10.98 2.91
N GLU A 30 -8.06 11.67 3.37
CA GLU A 30 -7.94 12.65 4.43
C GLU A 30 -7.61 11.99 5.78
N TRP A 31 -8.18 10.80 6.04
CA TRP A 31 -8.11 10.14 7.34
C TRP A 31 -7.55 8.72 7.31
N TYR A 32 -7.15 8.20 6.14
CA TYR A 32 -6.75 6.79 5.96
C TYR A 32 -7.76 5.79 6.53
N LYS A 33 -9.05 6.17 6.51
CA LYS A 33 -10.15 5.29 6.89
C LYS A 33 -10.57 4.49 5.67
N ALA A 34 -10.56 3.17 5.77
CA ALA A 34 -10.91 2.25 4.71
C ALA A 34 -12.24 1.55 5.01
N GLU A 35 -12.92 1.11 3.95
CA GLU A 35 -14.08 0.23 4.03
C GLU A 35 -13.80 -1.06 3.25
N LEU A 36 -14.10 -2.22 3.86
CA LEU A 36 -14.00 -3.56 3.29
C LEU A 36 -15.16 -4.42 3.79
N ARG A 37 -15.98 -4.98 2.88
CA ARG A 37 -17.06 -5.94 3.21
C ARG A 37 -18.00 -5.47 4.35
N SER A 38 -18.40 -4.19 4.31
CA SER A 38 -19.23 -3.53 5.33
C SER A 38 -18.58 -3.32 6.70
N GLN A 39 -17.26 -3.54 6.81
CA GLN A 39 -16.46 -3.09 7.95
C GLN A 39 -15.68 -1.85 7.56
N GLU A 40 -15.55 -0.90 8.47
CA GLU A 40 -14.76 0.30 8.28
C GLU A 40 -13.76 0.49 9.42
N GLY A 41 -12.64 1.11 9.13
CA GLY A 41 -11.62 1.39 10.15
C GLY A 41 -10.37 2.00 9.55
N TYR A 42 -9.46 2.45 10.42
CA TYR A 42 -8.17 2.99 10.03
C TYR A 42 -7.26 1.88 9.49
N VAL A 43 -6.50 2.23 8.46
CA VAL A 43 -5.51 1.31 7.86
C VAL A 43 -4.14 1.97 7.76
N PRO A 44 -3.05 1.21 7.96
CA PRO A 44 -1.71 1.74 7.82
C PRO A 44 -1.37 1.96 6.34
N LYS A 45 -1.01 3.20 5.97
CA LYS A 45 -0.63 3.57 4.59
C LYS A 45 0.41 2.65 3.97
N ASN A 46 1.40 2.19 4.75
CA ASN A 46 2.49 1.35 4.24
C ASN A 46 2.04 -0.06 3.79
N PHE A 47 0.83 -0.47 4.17
CA PHE A 47 0.27 -1.78 3.83
C PHE A 47 -0.68 -1.72 2.64
N ILE A 48 -0.94 -0.54 2.10
CA ILE A 48 -1.88 -0.32 1.01
C ILE A 48 -1.20 0.42 -0.14
N ASP A 49 -1.56 0.06 -1.36
CA ASP A 49 -1.12 0.73 -2.58
C ASP A 49 -2.32 1.44 -3.18
N PHE A 50 -2.32 2.76 -3.22
CA PHE A 50 -3.41 3.51 -3.82
C PHE A 50 -3.38 3.29 -5.32
N HIS A 51 -4.46 2.73 -5.86
CA HIS A 51 -4.67 2.70 -7.30
C HIS A 51 -5.13 4.10 -7.71
N GLU A 52 -4.16 5.00 -7.86
CA GLU A 52 -4.38 6.19 -8.67
C GLU A 52 -4.68 5.68 -10.08
N GLY A 53 -5.80 6.11 -10.67
CA GLY A 53 -6.30 5.63 -11.96
C GLY A 53 -5.40 5.96 -13.16
N ARG A 54 -4.13 5.54 -13.13
CA ARG A 54 -3.26 5.45 -14.30
C ARG A 54 -3.59 4.15 -14.98
N LEU A 55 -4.39 4.28 -16.04
CA LEU A 55 -4.52 3.30 -17.09
C LEU A 55 -3.11 2.85 -17.53
N ASN A 56 -2.64 1.71 -17.02
CA ASN A 56 -1.52 1.00 -17.62
C ASN A 56 -2.04 0.27 -18.88
N MET A 57 -2.48 1.04 -19.87
CA MET A 57 -2.58 0.56 -21.24
C MET A 57 -1.18 0.61 -21.87
N THR A 58 -0.32 -0.34 -21.51
CA THR A 58 0.87 -0.63 -22.33
C THR A 58 1.12 -2.14 -22.38
N THR A 59 0.14 -2.88 -22.88
CA THR A 59 0.43 -4.11 -23.61
C THR A 59 0.91 -3.68 -25.00
N HIS A 60 2.22 -3.74 -25.20
CA HIS A 60 2.94 -4.32 -26.35
C HIS A 60 4.40 -3.87 -26.20
N GLY A 61 5.28 -4.85 -25.96
CA GLY A 61 6.61 -4.63 -25.42
C GLY A 61 7.46 -3.66 -26.23
N PHE A 62 7.80 -2.52 -25.62
CA PHE A 62 9.01 -1.75 -25.85
C PHE A 62 9.29 -0.96 -24.55
N PHE A 63 10.53 -0.96 -24.09
CA PHE A 63 11.00 -0.31 -22.85
C PHE A 63 10.57 1.16 -22.77
N THR A 64 9.95 1.59 -21.65
CA THR A 64 9.82 3.02 -21.34
C THR A 64 10.77 3.38 -20.21
N THR A 65 11.80 4.16 -20.53
CA THR A 65 12.74 4.71 -19.55
C THR A 65 12.12 5.99 -18.98
N SER A 66 11.51 5.94 -17.79
CA SER A 66 11.23 7.11 -16.93
C SER A 66 10.49 6.66 -15.69
N SER A 67 11.24 6.27 -14.67
CA SER A 67 10.87 6.34 -13.23
C SER A 67 11.96 5.77 -12.31
N PHE A 68 13.06 5.26 -12.84
CA PHE A 68 14.26 4.88 -12.07
C PHE A 68 15.03 6.06 -11.41
N GLN A 69 14.46 7.26 -11.31
CA GLN A 69 15.19 8.44 -10.82
C GLN A 69 14.55 9.19 -9.63
N LEU A 70 13.66 8.58 -8.83
CA LEU A 70 13.12 9.25 -7.63
C LEU A 70 13.07 8.35 -6.40
N ALA A 71 14.24 7.95 -5.89
CA ALA A 71 14.63 8.00 -4.47
C ALA A 71 15.59 6.87 -4.08
N GLU A 72 16.87 7.06 -4.40
CA GLU A 72 17.93 6.66 -3.48
C GLU A 72 17.76 7.46 -2.17
N MET A 73 16.90 7.04 -1.23
CA MET A 73 16.93 7.53 0.17
C MET A 73 16.19 6.55 1.08
N LEU A 74 16.91 5.63 1.72
CA LEU A 74 17.00 5.47 3.19
C LEU A 74 18.05 4.37 3.51
N PRO A 75 18.86 4.54 4.58
CA PRO A 75 20.14 3.86 4.76
C PRO A 75 20.01 2.38 5.14
N GLU A 76 21.00 1.61 4.71
CA GLU A 76 21.18 0.19 5.04
C GLU A 76 21.13 0.00 6.56
N ALA A 77 20.21 -0.85 7.03
CA ALA A 77 20.12 -1.23 8.43
C ALA A 77 21.47 -1.79 8.91
N PRO A 78 21.97 -1.41 10.10
CA PRO A 78 23.22 -1.99 10.60
C PRO A 78 23.02 -3.48 10.85
N LEU A 79 23.91 -4.30 10.28
CA LEU A 79 24.15 -5.68 10.71
C LEU A 79 24.48 -5.64 12.20
N ILE A 80 23.58 -6.15 13.04
CA ILE A 80 23.86 -6.44 14.44
C ILE A 80 24.81 -7.63 14.44
N ASP A 81 26.08 -7.37 14.75
CA ASP A 81 27.06 -8.41 15.05
C ASP A 81 26.71 -9.02 16.41
N LEU A 82 26.33 -10.29 16.39
CA LEU A 82 26.15 -11.14 17.56
C LEU A 82 27.51 -11.40 18.19
N PHE A 83 27.88 -10.74 19.31
CA PHE A 83 28.64 -11.29 20.44
C PHE A 83 28.50 -10.41 21.69
#